data_AF-A0A6J2XFD8-F1
#
_entry.id   AF-A0A6J2XFD8-F1
#
_cell.length_a   1.000
_cell.length_b   1.000
_cell.length_c   1.000
_cell.angle_alpha   90.00
_cell.angle_beta   90.00
_cell.angle_gamma   90.00
#
_symmetry.space_group_name_H-M   'P 1'
#
loop_
_entity.id
_entity.type
_entity.pdbx_description
1 polymer ?
#
loop_
_entity_poly.entity_id
_entity_poly.type
_entity_poly.pdbx_seq_one_letter_code
_entity_poly.pdbx_strand_id
1 'polypeptide(L)'
;MAPRNKNIHKEVNEVTKKKNDGFFIKSNKRTKRDLGKRGQNFKKSDDQKRNESKKDKETEKKPFDKKTYRLKKYSNKYKIQQWENQRKHAVVQRYQKSMKKDNSQKFDVEKIYKEYENDEESDDETKDLSNNEYKEENKNKKKLKLKPQEKFEQMKSDAETRRAEALKRKEMKEQAIKEYKKKKLEKFKKLNKKTKRGQPVMKDRIELLLEEIQQSVNKG
;
A
#
# COMPACT_ATOMS: atom_id res chain seq x y z
N MET A 1 -31.12 55.30 -22.35
CA MET A 1 -31.72 54.54 -21.22
C MET A 1 -31.39 53.07 -21.40
N ALA A 2 -30.62 52.48 -20.49
CA ALA A 2 -30.30 51.05 -20.46
C ALA A 2 -30.64 50.51 -19.06
N PRO A 3 -31.28 49.34 -18.92
CA PRO A 3 -31.62 48.81 -17.61
C PRO A 3 -30.39 48.19 -16.92
N ARG A 4 -30.13 48.63 -15.69
CA ARG A 4 -29.08 48.08 -14.80
C ARG A 4 -29.54 46.74 -14.22
N ASN A 5 -28.74 45.70 -14.47
CA ASN A 5 -28.87 44.37 -13.89
C ASN A 5 -28.62 44.42 -12.37
N LYS A 6 -29.60 44.02 -11.56
CA LYS A 6 -29.46 43.89 -10.10
C LYS A 6 -28.88 42.51 -9.78
N ASN A 7 -27.59 42.45 -9.49
CA ASN A 7 -26.95 41.26 -8.94
C ASN A 7 -27.44 41.03 -7.51
N ILE A 8 -28.24 39.98 -7.37
CA ILE A 8 -28.59 39.29 -6.13
C ILE A 8 -27.39 38.44 -5.75
N HIS A 9 -26.74 38.70 -4.62
CA HIS A 9 -26.10 37.69 -3.76
C HIS A 9 -25.59 38.37 -2.49
N LYS A 10 -26.45 38.42 -1.47
CA LYS A 10 -26.04 38.50 -0.08
C LYS A 10 -26.24 37.14 0.56
N GLU A 11 -25.23 36.74 1.34
CA GLU A 11 -25.34 35.98 2.59
C GLU A 11 -25.84 34.53 2.52
N VAL A 12 -24.89 33.59 2.52
CA VAL A 12 -24.98 32.38 3.36
C VAL A 12 -23.58 31.97 3.79
N ASN A 13 -23.15 32.45 4.96
CA ASN A 13 -21.94 31.93 5.63
C ASN A 13 -22.13 32.03 7.15
N GLU A 14 -23.10 31.28 7.68
CA GLU A 14 -23.13 30.94 9.10
C GLU A 14 -23.70 29.53 9.29
N VAL A 15 -23.27 28.91 10.40
CA VAL A 15 -23.74 27.63 10.97
C VAL A 15 -23.02 26.36 10.50
N THR A 16 -21.76 26.21 10.94
CA THR A 16 -21.23 24.88 11.33
C THR A 16 -20.56 24.93 12.70
N LYS A 17 -21.38 25.00 13.77
CA LYS A 17 -21.00 24.51 15.10
C LYS A 17 -21.85 23.27 15.41
N LYS A 18 -21.35 22.08 15.09
CA LYS A 18 -21.93 20.82 15.58
C LYS A 18 -21.08 20.28 16.72
N LYS A 19 -21.74 20.18 17.88
CA LYS A 19 -21.25 19.56 19.11
C LYS A 19 -21.00 18.07 18.86
N ASN A 20 -19.84 17.60 19.28
CA ASN A 20 -19.48 16.18 19.32
C ASN A 20 -20.06 15.57 20.60
N ASP A 21 -21.26 15.02 20.53
CA ASP A 21 -21.80 14.19 21.61
C ASP A 21 -21.26 12.77 21.44
N GLY A 22 -20.28 12.44 22.30
CA GLY A 22 -19.62 11.15 22.37
C GLY A 22 -20.57 10.05 22.82
N PHE A 23 -21.10 9.30 21.84
CA PHE A 23 -21.87 8.08 22.06
C PHE A 23 -20.92 6.96 22.51
N PHE A 24 -20.77 6.79 23.83
CA PHE A 24 -20.04 5.70 24.46
C PHE A 24 -20.67 4.35 24.11
N ILE A 25 -20.02 3.57 23.23
CA ILE A 25 -20.27 2.13 23.11
C ILE A 25 -19.43 1.43 24.18
N LYS A 26 -20.04 1.09 25.31
CA LYS A 26 -19.46 0.17 26.32
C LYS A 26 -19.34 -1.23 25.69
N SER A 27 -18.14 -1.62 25.28
CA SER A 27 -17.87 -2.99 24.85
C SER A 27 -17.57 -3.90 26.05
N ASN A 28 -18.37 -4.96 26.18
CA ASN A 28 -18.27 -6.00 27.18
C ASN A 28 -16.87 -6.61 27.33
N LYS A 29 -16.46 -6.81 28.59
CA LYS A 29 -15.31 -7.63 29.01
C LYS A 29 -15.46 -9.05 28.42
N ARG A 30 -14.50 -9.48 27.60
CA ARG A 30 -14.31 -10.89 27.24
C ARG A 30 -13.04 -11.43 27.89
N THR A 31 -13.18 -12.68 28.29
CA THR A 31 -12.39 -13.48 29.21
C THR A 31 -10.97 -13.75 28.72
N LYS A 32 -10.02 -13.77 29.66
CA LYS A 32 -8.67 -14.32 29.45
C LYS A 32 -8.83 -15.81 29.18
N ARG A 33 -8.33 -16.29 28.04
CA ARG A 33 -8.01 -17.69 27.83
C ARG A 33 -6.53 -17.79 27.51
N ASP A 34 -5.86 -18.55 28.37
CA ASP A 34 -4.50 -19.05 28.24
C ASP A 34 -4.27 -19.67 26.86
N LEU A 35 -3.19 -19.25 26.20
CA LEU A 35 -2.56 -20.03 25.13
C LEU A 35 -1.05 -19.90 25.27
N GLY A 36 -0.49 -20.85 26.03
CA GLY A 36 0.48 -21.81 25.50
C GLY A 36 1.73 -21.24 24.84
N LYS A 37 2.82 -21.27 25.60
CA LYS A 37 4.20 -21.27 25.10
C LYS A 37 4.36 -22.29 23.96
N ARG A 38 4.78 -21.84 22.79
CA ARG A 38 5.40 -22.70 21.76
C ARG A 38 6.60 -21.96 21.19
N GLY A 39 7.77 -22.38 21.65
CA GLY A 39 9.05 -21.92 21.13
C GLY A 39 9.25 -22.44 19.71
N GLN A 40 9.73 -21.56 18.83
CA GLN A 40 10.40 -21.97 17.61
C GLN A 40 11.75 -21.27 17.56
N ASN A 41 12.78 -22.10 17.63
CA ASN A 41 14.17 -21.77 17.37
C ASN A 41 14.32 -21.41 15.88
N PHE A 42 14.53 -20.14 15.57
CA PHE A 42 15.14 -19.74 14.31
C PHE A 42 16.63 -19.48 14.57
N LYS A 43 17.46 -20.41 14.07
CA LYS A 43 18.91 -20.24 13.97
C LYS A 43 19.22 -18.99 13.15
N LYS A 44 19.95 -18.05 13.75
CA LYS A 44 20.66 -16.95 13.07
C LYS A 44 22.13 -17.33 13.00
N SER A 45 22.68 -17.32 11.80
CA SER A 45 24.11 -17.26 11.47
C SER A 45 24.16 -16.62 10.06
N ASP A 46 25.03 -15.70 9.70
CA ASP A 46 26.19 -15.09 10.31
C ASP A 46 26.23 -13.63 9.86
N ASP A 47 26.19 -12.69 10.81
CA ASP A 47 26.57 -11.29 10.59
C ASP A 47 27.32 -10.80 11.84
N GLN A 48 28.28 -11.63 12.27
CA GLN A 48 29.35 -11.22 13.16
C GLN A 48 30.45 -10.61 12.32
N LYS A 49 30.40 -9.28 12.10
CA LYS A 49 31.58 -8.42 11.93
C LYS A 49 31.13 -6.99 11.65
N ARG A 50 30.92 -6.23 12.73
CA ARG A 50 31.26 -4.80 12.88
C ARG A 50 30.52 -4.23 14.07
N ASN A 51 31.20 -4.22 15.21
CA ASN A 51 31.33 -3.07 16.12
C ASN A 51 31.83 -3.55 17.49
N GLU A 52 33.09 -3.94 17.53
CA GLU A 52 33.90 -3.97 18.74
C GLU A 52 34.20 -2.51 19.15
N SER A 53 33.25 -1.89 19.85
CA SER A 53 33.47 -0.69 20.69
C SER A 53 32.14 -0.28 21.33
N LYS A 54 31.65 -1.09 22.26
CA LYS A 54 30.75 -0.75 23.38
C LYS A 54 30.34 -2.06 24.07
N LYS A 55 31.29 -2.66 24.77
CA LYS A 55 31.00 -3.62 25.83
C LYS A 55 30.68 -2.81 27.09
N ASP A 56 29.72 -3.32 27.86
CA ASP A 56 29.44 -2.96 29.25
C ASP A 56 28.50 -1.76 29.50
N LYS A 57 27.26 -1.91 29.03
CA LYS A 57 26.08 -1.50 29.82
C LYS A 57 25.11 -2.67 29.81
N GLU A 58 24.81 -3.22 30.99
CA GLU A 58 23.76 -4.21 31.20
C GLU A 58 22.56 -3.89 30.31
N THR A 59 22.18 -4.84 29.46
CA THR A 59 20.96 -4.70 28.66
C THR A 59 19.76 -4.97 29.54
N GLU A 60 19.55 -4.15 30.58
CA GLU A 60 18.24 -3.96 31.14
C GLU A 60 17.36 -3.47 30.00
N LYS A 61 16.42 -4.32 29.56
CA LYS A 61 15.46 -3.94 28.54
C LYS A 61 14.75 -2.70 29.06
N LYS A 62 15.00 -1.55 28.42
CA LYS A 62 14.32 -0.30 28.74
C LYS A 62 12.83 -0.60 28.90
N PRO A 63 12.22 -0.18 30.02
CA PRO A 63 10.82 -0.49 30.27
C PRO A 63 9.98 -0.05 29.08
N PHE A 64 9.10 -0.93 28.63
CA PHE A 64 8.29 -0.70 27.44
C PHE A 64 7.38 0.51 27.66
N ASP A 65 7.68 1.60 26.97
CA ASP A 65 6.83 2.77 27.01
C ASP A 65 5.56 2.53 26.19
N LYS A 66 4.50 2.17 26.92
CA LYS A 66 3.16 1.93 26.39
C LYS A 66 2.59 3.17 25.70
N LYS A 67 2.98 4.39 26.11
CA LYS A 67 2.45 5.65 25.57
C LYS A 67 3.02 5.90 24.16
N THR A 68 4.33 5.80 23.99
CA THR A 68 4.94 5.88 22.65
C THR A 68 4.46 4.74 21.76
N TYR A 69 4.31 3.51 22.28
CA TYR A 69 3.74 2.42 21.50
C TYR A 69 2.32 2.74 20.98
N ARG A 70 1.42 3.21 21.86
CA ARG A 70 0.05 3.58 21.46
C ARG A 70 0.05 4.70 20.43
N LEU A 71 0.90 5.72 20.60
CA LEU A 71 1.07 6.78 19.60
C LEU A 71 1.54 6.21 18.27
N LYS A 72 2.57 5.34 18.27
CA LYS A 72 3.07 4.72 17.04
C LYS A 72 2.03 3.82 16.36
N LYS A 73 1.20 3.12 17.13
CA LYS A 73 0.25 2.13 16.60
C LYS A 73 -1.07 2.75 16.12
N TYR A 74 -1.58 3.76 16.83
CA TYR A 74 -2.93 4.28 16.62
C TYR A 74 -2.98 5.74 16.16
N SER A 75 -1.90 6.53 16.33
CA SER A 75 -1.90 7.90 15.83
C SER A 75 -1.88 7.92 14.31
N ASN A 76 -2.91 8.50 13.71
CA ASN A 76 -2.95 8.68 12.26
C ASN A 76 -1.79 9.57 11.76
N LYS A 77 -1.47 10.62 12.53
CA LYS A 77 -0.31 11.51 12.24
C LYS A 77 0.99 10.72 12.14
N TYR A 78 1.21 9.78 13.06
CA TYR A 78 2.42 8.95 13.03
C TYR A 78 2.46 8.03 11.80
N LYS A 79 1.32 7.43 11.43
CA LYS A 79 1.24 6.58 10.23
C LYS A 79 1.51 7.36 8.94
N ILE A 80 0.94 8.56 8.83
CA ILE A 80 1.19 9.47 7.68
C ILE A 80 2.68 9.83 7.64
N GLN A 81 3.28 10.21 8.76
CA GLN A 81 4.69 10.54 8.83
C GLN A 81 5.61 9.36 8.47
N GLN A 82 5.28 8.13 8.89
CA GLN A 82 6.02 6.92 8.50
C GLN A 82 5.96 6.71 6.98
N TRP A 83 4.79 6.89 6.37
CA TRP A 83 4.62 6.78 4.93
C TRP A 83 5.40 7.86 4.17
N GLU A 84 5.36 9.11 4.62
CA GLU A 84 6.16 10.19 4.06
C GLU A 84 7.66 9.92 4.17
N ASN A 85 8.13 9.42 5.32
CA ASN A 85 9.53 9.07 5.52
C ASN A 85 9.97 7.95 4.56
N GLN A 86 9.16 6.90 4.40
CA GLN A 86 9.44 5.83 3.44
C GLN A 86 9.49 6.36 2.01
N ARG A 87 8.56 7.25 1.64
CA ARG A 87 8.53 7.89 0.32
C ARG A 87 9.77 8.75 0.08
N LYS A 88 10.16 9.60 1.04
CA LYS A 88 11.38 10.42 0.97
C LYS A 88 12.61 9.54 0.80
N HIS A 89 12.73 8.49 1.59
CA HIS A 89 13.83 7.54 1.49
C HIS A 89 13.88 6.85 0.12
N ALA A 90 12.74 6.44 -0.43
CA ALA A 90 12.68 5.85 -1.77
C ALA A 90 13.12 6.84 -2.88
N VAL A 91 12.75 8.12 -2.76
CA VAL A 91 13.19 9.18 -3.70
C VAL A 91 14.70 9.36 -3.61
N VAL A 92 15.25 9.48 -2.40
CA VAL A 92 16.70 9.61 -2.17
C VAL A 92 17.45 8.40 -2.73
N GLN A 93 16.97 7.17 -2.48
CA GLN A 93 17.59 5.98 -3.04
C GLN A 93 17.55 5.96 -4.56
N ARG A 94 16.44 6.39 -5.19
CA ARG A 94 16.35 6.48 -6.65
C ARG A 94 17.36 7.48 -7.21
N TYR A 95 17.48 8.65 -6.58
CA TYR A 95 18.45 9.67 -6.94
C TYR A 95 19.89 9.16 -6.79
N GLN A 96 20.22 8.55 -5.65
CA GLN A 96 21.56 7.97 -5.45
C GLN A 96 21.86 6.84 -6.46
N LYS A 97 20.85 6.05 -6.84
CA LYS A 97 20.99 5.01 -7.86
C LYS A 97 21.20 5.60 -9.26
N SER A 98 20.53 6.68 -9.63
CA SER A 98 20.80 7.35 -10.91
C SER A 98 22.21 7.93 -10.94
N MET A 99 22.61 8.65 -9.88
CA MET A 99 23.97 9.20 -9.79
C MET A 99 25.05 8.11 -9.85
N LYS A 100 24.83 6.96 -9.20
CA LYS A 100 25.75 5.81 -9.28
C LYS A 100 25.73 5.15 -10.65
N LYS A 101 24.58 5.06 -11.30
CA LYS A 101 24.46 4.50 -12.65
C LYS A 101 25.21 5.34 -13.67
N ASP A 102 25.07 6.66 -13.59
CA ASP A 102 25.75 7.60 -14.48
C ASP A 102 27.27 7.57 -14.25
N ASN A 103 27.73 7.38 -13.01
CA ASN A 103 29.13 7.17 -12.69
C ASN A 103 29.64 5.77 -13.10
N SER A 104 28.85 4.71 -12.97
CA SER A 104 29.24 3.34 -13.36
C SER A 104 29.15 3.08 -14.87
N GLN A 105 28.48 3.98 -15.62
CA GLN A 105 28.48 3.96 -17.09
C GLN A 105 29.76 4.55 -17.68
N LYS A 106 30.64 5.13 -16.86
CA LYS A 106 32.02 5.40 -17.25
C LYS A 106 32.75 4.05 -17.25
N PHE A 107 32.95 3.51 -18.45
CA PHE A 107 33.80 2.34 -18.67
C PHE A 107 35.18 2.69 -18.11
N ASP A 108 35.64 1.94 -17.12
CA ASP A 108 36.92 2.18 -16.48
C ASP A 108 38.03 1.63 -17.38
N VAL A 109 38.38 2.40 -18.41
CA VAL A 109 39.35 2.04 -19.46
C VAL A 109 40.71 1.70 -18.83
N GLU A 110 41.10 2.39 -17.77
CA GLU A 110 42.34 2.15 -17.00
C GLU A 110 42.38 0.76 -16.36
N LYS A 111 41.22 0.23 -15.96
CA LYS A 111 41.13 -1.11 -15.38
C LYS A 111 41.35 -2.22 -16.42
N ILE A 112 40.99 -1.95 -17.67
CA ILE A 112 41.19 -2.87 -18.80
C ILE A 112 42.64 -2.90 -19.24
N TYR A 113 43.30 -1.73 -19.29
CA TYR A 113 44.73 -1.67 -19.58
C TYR A 113 45.57 -2.35 -18.50
N LYS A 114 45.21 -2.22 -17.21
CA LYS A 114 45.88 -2.95 -16.13
C LYS A 114 45.63 -4.46 -16.16
N GLU A 115 44.50 -4.92 -16.69
CA GLU A 115 44.23 -6.36 -16.85
C GLU A 115 45.12 -6.96 -17.97
N TYR A 116 45.40 -6.19 -19.03
CA TYR A 116 46.32 -6.59 -20.10
C TYR A 116 47.80 -6.58 -19.68
N GLU A 117 48.24 -5.62 -18.85
CA GLU A 117 49.65 -5.56 -18.38
C GLU A 117 50.03 -6.70 -17.42
N ASN A 118 49.07 -7.29 -16.71
CA ASN A 118 49.34 -8.43 -15.81
C ASN A 118 49.40 -9.78 -16.55
N ASP A 119 48.91 -9.86 -17.79
CA ASP A 119 48.97 -11.07 -18.62
C ASP A 119 50.25 -11.12 -19.50
N GLU A 120 51.02 -10.03 -19.61
CA GLU A 120 52.27 -9.97 -20.41
C GLU A 120 53.56 -10.27 -19.62
N GLU A 121 53.50 -10.51 -18.30
CA GLU A 121 54.70 -10.75 -17.46
C GLU A 121 54.77 -12.17 -16.88
N SER A 122 54.57 -13.18 -17.73
CA SER A 122 54.90 -14.58 -17.42
C SER A 122 55.21 -15.39 -18.69
N ASP A 123 56.28 -15.01 -19.39
CA ASP A 123 57.01 -15.94 -20.25
C ASP A 123 58.02 -16.73 -19.38
N ASP A 124 57.68 -17.98 -19.06
CA ASP A 124 58.70 -19.03 -19.05
C ASP A 124 58.09 -20.34 -19.57
N GLU A 125 58.77 -20.93 -20.54
CA GLU A 125 58.35 -22.06 -21.36
C GLU A 125 58.30 -23.34 -20.53
N THR A 126 57.19 -24.08 -20.54
CA THR A 126 57.25 -25.54 -20.49
C THR A 126 56.02 -26.21 -21.12
N LYS A 127 56.34 -27.02 -22.13
CA LYS A 127 55.60 -28.13 -22.74
C LYS A 127 54.50 -28.74 -21.84
N ASP A 128 53.30 -28.92 -22.37
CA ASP A 128 52.94 -30.24 -22.89
C ASP A 128 51.61 -30.26 -23.65
N LEU A 129 51.64 -31.01 -24.76
CA LEU A 129 50.48 -31.44 -25.52
C LEU A 129 49.69 -32.43 -24.67
N SER A 130 48.59 -31.98 -24.07
CA SER A 130 47.58 -32.86 -23.47
C SER A 130 46.23 -32.62 -24.13
N ASN A 131 45.84 -33.63 -24.89
CA ASN A 131 44.59 -33.82 -25.61
C ASN A 131 43.35 -33.27 -24.90
N ASN A 132 42.64 -32.38 -25.61
CA ASN A 132 41.25 -32.58 -26.03
C ASN A 132 40.36 -33.47 -25.15
N GLU A 133 40.04 -33.01 -23.95
CA GLU A 133 38.82 -33.38 -23.24
C GLU A 133 38.41 -32.14 -22.44
N TYR A 134 37.11 -31.91 -22.20
CA TYR A 134 36.57 -30.67 -21.57
C TYR A 134 36.41 -29.43 -22.46
N LYS A 135 35.83 -29.58 -23.66
CA LYS A 135 35.22 -28.45 -24.39
C LYS A 135 33.80 -28.73 -24.92
N GLU A 136 33.02 -29.55 -24.21
CA GLU A 136 31.62 -29.84 -24.56
C GLU A 136 30.54 -29.32 -23.60
N GLU A 137 30.85 -28.52 -22.58
CA GLU A 137 29.80 -28.06 -21.64
C GLU A 137 29.26 -26.64 -21.84
N ASN A 138 29.76 -25.88 -22.83
CA ASN A 138 29.39 -24.46 -22.98
C ASN A 138 28.68 -24.09 -24.31
N LYS A 139 28.02 -25.04 -24.98
CA LYS A 139 27.15 -24.73 -26.15
C LYS A 139 25.65 -24.63 -25.82
N ASN A 140 25.22 -25.07 -24.63
CA ASN A 140 23.79 -25.09 -24.25
C ASN A 140 23.26 -23.82 -23.58
N LYS A 141 24.09 -22.80 -23.30
CA LYS A 141 23.64 -21.54 -22.67
C LYS A 141 23.06 -20.49 -23.64
N LYS A 142 22.96 -20.78 -24.94
CA LYS A 142 22.54 -19.82 -25.97
C LYS A 142 21.12 -20.00 -26.53
N LYS A 143 20.28 -20.88 -25.96
CA LYS A 143 18.91 -21.12 -26.46
C LYS A 143 17.83 -20.71 -25.45
N LEU A 144 17.77 -19.43 -25.03
CA LEU A 144 16.64 -18.92 -24.21
C LEU A 144 16.37 -17.40 -24.38
N LYS A 145 16.80 -16.77 -25.48
CA LYS A 145 16.71 -15.31 -25.69
C LYS A 145 15.68 -14.84 -26.73
N LEU A 146 14.83 -15.72 -27.28
CA LEU A 146 14.03 -15.41 -28.48
C LEU A 146 12.54 -15.11 -28.26
N LYS A 147 12.04 -15.03 -27.02
CA LYS A 147 10.66 -14.56 -26.72
C LYS A 147 10.50 -13.28 -25.85
N PRO A 148 11.47 -12.33 -25.75
CA PRO A 148 11.26 -11.10 -24.97
C PRO A 148 10.11 -10.21 -25.50
N GLN A 149 9.93 -10.12 -26.81
CA GLN A 149 8.94 -9.24 -27.43
C GLN A 149 7.50 -9.73 -27.20
N GLU A 150 7.23 -11.00 -27.47
CA GLU A 150 5.91 -11.62 -27.21
C GLU A 150 5.50 -11.51 -25.73
N LYS A 151 6.43 -11.76 -24.81
CA LYS A 151 6.17 -11.63 -23.37
C LYS A 151 5.88 -10.18 -22.96
N PHE A 152 6.55 -9.22 -23.58
CA PHE A 152 6.32 -7.81 -23.32
C PHE A 152 4.95 -7.34 -23.84
N GLU A 153 4.54 -7.83 -25.01
CA GLU A 153 3.22 -7.58 -25.57
C GLU A 153 2.11 -8.20 -24.70
N GLN A 154 2.28 -9.44 -24.26
CA GLN A 154 1.37 -10.10 -23.31
C GLN A 154 1.27 -9.33 -21.98
N MET A 155 2.40 -8.85 -21.45
CA MET A 155 2.39 -8.03 -20.23
C MET A 155 1.66 -6.69 -20.42
N LYS A 156 1.74 -6.08 -21.61
CA LYS A 156 1.00 -4.85 -21.92
C LYS A 156 -0.50 -5.13 -22.01
N SER A 157 -0.92 -6.14 -22.76
CA SER A 157 -2.34 -6.49 -22.89
C SER A 157 -2.95 -6.84 -21.53
N ASP A 158 -2.24 -7.61 -20.70
CA ASP A 158 -2.68 -7.94 -19.35
C ASP A 158 -2.78 -6.71 -18.43
N ALA A 159 -1.88 -5.74 -18.59
CA ALA A 159 -1.96 -4.50 -17.84
C ALA A 159 -3.16 -3.65 -18.27
N GLU A 160 -3.49 -3.62 -19.56
CA GLU A 160 -4.63 -2.91 -20.12
C GLU A 160 -5.96 -3.54 -19.69
N THR A 161 -6.09 -4.87 -19.77
CA THR A 161 -7.30 -5.59 -19.29
C THR A 161 -7.52 -5.37 -17.80
N ARG A 162 -6.46 -5.47 -16.97
CA ARG A 162 -6.54 -5.20 -15.53
C ARG A 162 -6.95 -3.77 -15.22
N ARG A 163 -6.46 -2.79 -15.98
CA ARG A 163 -6.87 -1.38 -15.83
C ARG A 163 -8.34 -1.19 -16.20
N ALA A 164 -8.79 -1.78 -17.31
CA ALA A 164 -10.18 -1.70 -17.76
C ALA A 164 -11.13 -2.34 -16.74
N GLU A 165 -10.81 -3.52 -16.22
CA GLU A 165 -11.59 -4.17 -15.16
C GLU A 165 -11.63 -3.36 -13.87
N ALA A 166 -10.49 -2.77 -13.48
CA ALA A 166 -10.42 -1.93 -12.28
C ALA A 166 -11.29 -0.67 -12.41
N LEU A 167 -11.34 -0.05 -13.59
CA LEU A 167 -12.23 1.07 -13.89
C LEU A 167 -13.70 0.65 -13.81
N LYS A 168 -14.09 -0.45 -14.49
CA LYS A 168 -15.45 -0.99 -14.43
C LYS A 168 -15.89 -1.31 -12.99
N ARG A 169 -15.03 -1.93 -12.19
CA ARG A 169 -15.31 -2.23 -10.77
C ARG A 169 -15.46 -0.96 -9.93
N LYS A 170 -14.72 0.11 -10.22
CA LYS A 170 -14.87 1.40 -9.53
C LYS A 170 -16.21 2.04 -9.88
N GLU A 171 -16.58 2.06 -11.15
CA GLU A 171 -17.85 2.61 -11.63
C GLU A 171 -19.04 1.86 -11.02
N MET A 172 -19.04 0.53 -11.05
CA MET A 172 -20.08 -0.28 -10.42
C MET A 172 -20.22 0.00 -8.91
N LYS A 173 -19.09 0.13 -8.20
CA LYS A 173 -19.09 0.50 -6.78
C LYS A 173 -19.67 1.89 -6.55
N GLU A 174 -19.28 2.86 -7.36
CA GLU A 174 -19.76 4.22 -7.25
C GLU A 174 -21.27 4.31 -7.52
N GLN A 175 -21.74 3.62 -8.55
CA GLN A 175 -23.17 3.49 -8.86
C GLN A 175 -23.93 2.86 -7.70
N ALA A 176 -23.47 1.72 -7.16
CA ALA A 176 -24.09 1.08 -6.00
C ALA A 176 -24.15 2.01 -4.77
N ILE A 177 -23.09 2.78 -4.51
CA ILE A 177 -23.06 3.77 -3.43
C ILE A 177 -24.05 4.91 -3.69
N LYS A 178 -24.13 5.41 -4.92
CA LYS A 178 -25.08 6.46 -5.32
C LYS A 178 -26.53 5.99 -5.13
N GLU A 179 -26.86 4.79 -5.58
CA GLU A 179 -28.18 4.19 -5.38
C GLU A 179 -28.51 3.99 -3.91
N TYR A 180 -27.58 3.46 -3.12
CA TYR A 180 -27.77 3.30 -1.68
C TYR A 180 -28.06 4.64 -1.00
N LYS A 181 -27.29 5.70 -1.33
CA LYS A 181 -27.50 7.04 -0.79
C LYS A 181 -28.87 7.60 -1.20
N LYS A 182 -29.29 7.40 -2.45
CA LYS A 182 -30.61 7.82 -2.95
C LYS A 182 -31.73 7.13 -2.18
N LYS A 183 -31.71 5.80 -2.09
CA LYS A 183 -32.69 5.00 -1.33
C LYS A 183 -32.72 5.41 0.15
N LYS A 184 -31.55 5.62 0.76
CA LYS A 184 -31.43 6.09 2.14
C LYS A 184 -32.07 7.46 2.34
N LEU A 185 -31.83 8.41 1.42
CA LEU A 185 -32.41 9.75 1.49
C LEU A 185 -33.94 9.70 1.34
N GLU A 186 -34.45 8.91 0.39
CA GLU A 186 -35.89 8.73 0.19
C GLU A 186 -36.57 8.11 1.43
N LYS A 187 -35.99 7.04 1.99
CA LYS A 187 -36.47 6.43 3.24
C LYS A 187 -36.44 7.44 4.40
N PHE A 188 -35.36 8.21 4.52
CA PHE A 188 -35.23 9.25 5.54
C PHE A 188 -36.30 10.35 5.38
N LYS A 189 -36.58 10.80 4.16
CA LYS A 189 -37.64 11.79 3.89
C LYS A 189 -39.02 11.27 4.31
N LYS A 190 -39.36 10.03 3.97
CA LYS A 190 -40.62 9.38 4.39
C LYS A 190 -40.72 9.30 5.92
N LEU A 191 -39.68 8.81 6.60
CA LEU A 191 -39.70 8.59 8.05
C LEU A 191 -39.76 9.88 8.89
N ASN A 192 -39.16 10.97 8.39
CA ASN A 192 -39.11 12.26 9.09
C ASN A 192 -40.29 13.19 8.80
N LYS A 193 -41.19 12.79 7.89
CA LYS A 193 -42.39 13.58 7.61
C LYS A 193 -43.26 13.64 8.85
N LYS A 194 -43.68 14.85 9.21
CA LYS A 194 -44.52 15.14 10.37
C LYS A 194 -45.81 15.85 9.94
N THR A 195 -46.87 15.66 10.71
CA THR A 195 -48.13 16.40 10.58
C THR A 195 -47.96 17.83 11.10
N LYS A 196 -48.95 18.70 10.88
CA LYS A 196 -48.96 20.08 11.42
C LYS A 196 -48.79 20.12 12.94
N ARG A 197 -49.22 19.07 13.65
CA ARG A 197 -49.09 18.91 15.10
C ARG A 197 -47.76 18.27 15.54
N GLY A 198 -46.81 18.08 14.62
CA GLY A 198 -45.47 17.55 14.91
C GLY A 198 -45.39 16.03 15.08
N GLN A 199 -46.52 15.33 15.02
CA GLN A 199 -46.57 13.86 15.07
C GLN A 199 -46.04 13.27 13.77
N PRO A 200 -45.40 12.10 13.80
CA PRO A 200 -44.98 11.44 12.57
C PRO A 200 -46.17 11.02 11.71
N VAL A 201 -46.04 11.14 10.39
CA VAL A 201 -47.06 10.66 9.45
C VAL A 201 -47.04 9.13 9.43
N MET A 202 -48.11 8.50 9.92
CA MET A 202 -48.18 7.03 10.06
C MET A 202 -48.32 6.30 8.73
N LYS A 203 -49.02 6.87 7.74
CA LYS A 203 -49.22 6.25 6.41
C LYS A 203 -47.89 5.80 5.79
N ASP A 204 -46.95 6.74 5.61
CA ASP A 204 -45.65 6.48 4.97
C ASP A 204 -44.80 5.46 5.78
N ARG A 205 -44.98 5.39 7.10
CA ARG A 205 -44.29 4.42 7.98
C ARG A 205 -44.87 3.02 7.89
N ILE A 206 -46.20 2.91 7.81
CA ILE A 206 -46.91 1.64 7.65
C ILE A 206 -46.59 1.03 6.29
N GLU A 207 -46.53 1.82 5.22
CA GLU A 207 -46.12 1.36 3.89
C GLU A 207 -44.70 0.75 3.91
N LEU A 208 -43.75 1.40 4.59
CA LEU A 208 -42.39 0.87 4.75
C LEU A 208 -42.35 -0.44 5.57
N LEU A 209 -43.17 -0.53 6.62
CA LEU A 209 -43.25 -1.73 7.44
C LEU A 209 -43.84 -2.91 6.64
N LEU A 210 -44.88 -2.65 5.85
CA LEU A 210 -45.48 -3.66 4.96
C LEU A 210 -44.46 -4.16 3.94
N GLU A 211 -43.69 -3.26 3.33
CA GLU A 211 -42.61 -3.63 2.40
C GLU A 211 -41.55 -4.52 3.08
N GLU A 212 -41.14 -4.20 4.32
CA GLU A 212 -40.20 -5.02 5.09
C GLU A 212 -40.75 -6.41 5.42
N ILE A 213 -42.03 -6.51 5.80
CA ILE A 213 -42.70 -7.79 6.06
C ILE A 213 -42.75 -8.62 4.77
N GLN A 214 -43.22 -8.06 3.66
CA GLN A 214 -43.26 -8.77 2.37
C GLN A 214 -41.87 -9.23 1.91
N GLN A 215 -40.84 -8.40 2.09
CA GLN A 215 -39.47 -8.80 1.77
C GLN A 215 -38.96 -9.92 2.68
N SER A 216 -39.35 -9.97 3.96
CA SER A 216 -38.98 -11.04 4.87
C SER A 216 -39.67 -12.36 4.51
N VAL A 217 -40.96 -12.31 4.19
CA VAL A 217 -41.77 -13.48 3.80
C VAL A 217 -41.30 -14.06 2.48
N ASN A 218 -40.98 -13.23 1.48
CA ASN A 218 -40.50 -13.69 0.18
C ASN A 218 -39.03 -14.16 0.18
N LYS A 219 -38.28 -13.92 1.27
CA LYS A 219 -36.87 -14.35 1.43
C LYS A 219 -36.72 -15.59 2.32
N GLY A 220 -37.79 -16.03 2.99
CA GLY A 220 -37.86 -17.31 3.71
C GLY A 220 -38.33 -18.41 2.79
#